data_AF-A0AAJ7STF5-F1
#
_entry.id   AF-A0AAJ7STF5-F1
#
_cell.length_a   1.000
_cell.length_b   1.000
_cell.length_c   1.000
_cell.angle_alpha   90.00
_cell.angle_beta   90.00
_cell.angle_gamma   90.00
#
_symmetry.space_group_name_H-M   'P 1'
#
loop_
_entity.id
_entity.type
_entity.pdbx_description
1 polymer ?
#
loop_
_entity_poly.entity_id
_entity_poly.type
_entity_poly.pdbx_seq_one_letter_code
_entity_poly.pdbx_strand_id
1 'polypeptide(L)'
;MGPPLDLGRALPSPAMITPNHTASIHLWQFLKELLLQPEAYSHCIRWIDREKAIFKIEDSVEVARLWGIRKNRPAMNYDKLSRSIRQYYKKGIIRKTEISQRLVYQFVKPV
;
A
#
# COMPACT_ATOMS: atom_id res chain seq x y z
N MET A 1 -28.89 -11.82 -54.44
CA MET A 1 -28.56 -12.83 -53.41
C MET A 1 -27.22 -12.42 -52.81
N GLY A 2 -27.21 -11.78 -51.64
CA GLY A 2 -25.98 -11.44 -50.93
C GLY A 2 -25.40 -12.67 -50.22
N PRO A 3 -24.09 -12.71 -49.95
CA PRO A 3 -23.50 -13.80 -49.18
C PRO A 3 -24.08 -13.83 -47.75
N PRO A 4 -24.14 -15.02 -47.11
CA PRO A 4 -24.61 -15.13 -45.73
C PRO A 4 -23.67 -14.42 -44.76
N LEU A 5 -24.25 -13.77 -43.76
CA LEU A 5 -23.52 -13.08 -42.69
C LEU A 5 -22.73 -14.09 -41.85
N ASP A 6 -21.46 -13.77 -41.66
CA ASP A 6 -20.42 -14.58 -41.02
C ASP A 6 -20.79 -14.97 -39.57
N LEU A 7 -21.22 -16.21 -39.39
CA LEU A 7 -21.51 -16.84 -38.10
C LEU A 7 -20.19 -17.32 -37.47
N GLY A 8 -19.37 -16.40 -36.95
CA GLY A 8 -18.07 -16.84 -36.43
C GLY A 8 -17.21 -15.85 -35.66
N ARG A 9 -17.69 -14.62 -35.35
CA ARG A 9 -16.93 -13.73 -34.48
C ARG A 9 -17.15 -14.16 -33.03
N ALA A 10 -16.30 -15.06 -32.55
CA ALA A 10 -16.16 -15.36 -31.14
C ALA A 10 -16.19 -14.03 -30.37
N LEU A 11 -17.17 -13.88 -29.47
CA LEU A 11 -17.06 -12.87 -28.42
C LEU A 11 -15.69 -13.09 -27.80
N PRO A 12 -14.86 -12.06 -27.57
CA PRO A 12 -13.74 -12.25 -26.67
C PRO A 12 -14.36 -12.80 -25.40
N SER A 13 -14.06 -14.06 -25.08
CA SER A 13 -14.29 -14.62 -23.75
C SER A 13 -13.86 -13.53 -22.78
N PRO A 14 -14.61 -13.26 -21.69
CA PRO A 14 -14.11 -12.42 -20.62
C PRO A 14 -12.87 -13.14 -20.13
N ALA A 15 -11.75 -12.85 -20.76
CA ALA A 15 -10.43 -13.32 -20.43
C ALA A 15 -10.38 -12.96 -18.97
N MET A 16 -10.43 -14.04 -18.18
CA MET A 16 -10.06 -14.12 -16.80
C MET A 16 -9.44 -12.80 -16.41
N ILE A 17 -10.22 -11.95 -15.73
CA ILE A 17 -9.63 -10.93 -14.88
C ILE A 17 -8.90 -11.79 -13.86
N THR A 18 -7.69 -12.22 -14.22
CA THR A 18 -6.75 -12.83 -13.32
C THR A 18 -6.67 -11.79 -12.22
N PRO A 19 -7.03 -12.14 -10.97
CA PRO A 19 -6.91 -11.21 -9.86
C PRO A 19 -5.46 -10.79 -9.85
N ASN A 20 -5.24 -9.57 -10.33
CA ASN A 20 -3.93 -9.05 -10.68
C ASN A 20 -3.02 -9.26 -9.47
N HIS A 21 -1.83 -9.82 -9.66
CA HIS A 21 -0.85 -10.16 -8.61
C HIS A 21 -0.54 -9.00 -7.63
N THR A 22 -1.00 -7.78 -7.93
CA THR A 22 -1.11 -6.59 -7.08
C THR A 22 -1.73 -6.81 -5.69
N ALA A 23 -2.59 -7.82 -5.49
CA ALA A 23 -3.19 -8.10 -4.18
C ALA A 23 -2.20 -8.71 -3.17
N SER A 24 -1.01 -9.17 -3.59
CA SER A 24 -0.04 -9.87 -2.74
C SER A 24 0.99 -8.95 -2.07
N ILE A 25 0.68 -7.66 -1.89
CA ILE A 25 1.59 -6.74 -1.18
C ILE A 25 1.28 -6.68 0.33
N HIS A 26 2.32 -6.58 1.15
CA HIS A 26 2.22 -6.28 2.59
C HIS A 26 2.24 -4.77 2.87
N LEU A 27 1.62 -4.35 3.97
CA LEU A 27 1.55 -2.92 4.34
C LEU A 27 2.95 -2.27 4.41
N TRP A 28 3.95 -2.95 4.97
CA TRP A 28 5.30 -2.39 5.08
C TRP A 28 5.95 -2.10 3.71
N GLN A 29 5.67 -2.93 2.70
CA GLN A 29 6.17 -2.73 1.33
C GLN A 29 5.48 -1.52 0.71
N PHE A 30 4.17 -1.44 0.86
CA PHE A 30 3.38 -0.30 0.40
C PHE A 30 3.82 1.03 1.01
N LEU A 31 4.06 1.07 2.33
CA LEU A 31 4.57 2.28 2.99
C LEU A 31 5.93 2.70 2.42
N LYS A 32 6.83 1.73 2.13
CA LYS A 32 8.11 2.02 1.47
C LYS A 32 7.92 2.55 0.06
N GLU A 33 6.99 2.01 -0.73
CA GLU A 33 6.70 2.51 -2.08
C GLU A 33 6.28 3.98 -2.06
N LEU A 34 5.37 4.37 -1.15
CA LEU A 34 4.98 5.78 -1.02
C LEU A 34 6.19 6.67 -0.65
N LEU A 35 7.01 6.20 0.30
CA LEU A 35 8.21 6.87 0.76
C LEU A 35 9.34 6.97 -0.29
N LEU A 36 9.27 6.19 -1.38
CA LEU A 36 10.19 6.28 -2.52
C LEU A 36 9.73 7.29 -3.58
N GLN A 37 8.53 7.83 -3.47
CA GLN A 37 7.96 8.82 -4.40
C GLN A 37 7.55 10.10 -3.66
N PRO A 38 8.52 10.84 -3.08
CA PRO A 38 8.24 12.01 -2.24
C PRO A 38 7.48 13.12 -2.97
N GLU A 39 7.69 13.30 -4.28
CA GLU A 39 6.96 14.31 -5.06
C GLU A 39 5.46 14.03 -5.14
N ALA A 40 5.07 12.75 -5.09
CA ALA A 40 3.66 12.36 -5.12
C ALA A 40 3.04 12.30 -3.72
N TYR A 41 3.79 11.87 -2.70
CA TYR A 41 3.21 11.45 -1.42
C TYR A 41 3.74 12.14 -0.16
N SER A 42 4.68 13.09 -0.27
CA SER A 42 5.25 13.79 0.91
C SER A 42 4.19 14.49 1.77
N HIS A 43 3.05 14.87 1.18
CA HIS A 43 1.91 15.46 1.88
C HIS A 43 1.23 14.49 2.87
N CYS A 44 1.32 13.18 2.66
CA CYS A 44 0.65 12.18 3.51
C CYS A 44 1.63 11.23 4.23
N ILE A 45 2.82 11.00 3.69
CA ILE A 45 3.88 10.20 4.32
C ILE A 45 5.26 10.63 3.84
N ARG A 46 6.22 10.79 4.75
CA ARG A 46 7.58 11.21 4.40
C ARG A 46 8.64 10.68 5.36
N TRP A 47 9.88 10.65 4.89
CA TRP A 47 11.03 10.45 5.76
C TRP A 47 11.20 11.66 6.70
N ILE A 48 11.46 11.37 7.98
CA ILE A 48 11.97 12.35 8.94
C ILE A 48 13.50 12.26 8.98
N ASP A 49 14.01 11.02 8.96
CA ASP A 49 15.44 10.72 8.87
C ASP A 49 15.58 9.45 8.04
N ARG A 50 16.00 9.61 6.78
CA ARG A 50 16.10 8.50 5.82
C ARG A 50 17.22 7.53 6.20
N GLU A 51 18.30 8.03 6.78
CA GLU A 51 19.45 7.21 7.18
C GLU A 51 19.10 6.30 8.35
N LYS A 52 18.36 6.82 9.34
CA LYS A 52 17.81 6.02 10.45
C LYS A 52 16.53 5.27 10.09
N ALA A 53 16.03 5.44 8.86
CA ALA A 53 14.77 4.88 8.38
C ALA A 53 13.55 5.27 9.24
N ILE A 54 13.56 6.50 9.75
CA ILE A 54 12.46 7.10 10.52
C ILE A 54 11.55 7.85 9.55
N PHE A 55 10.26 7.53 9.58
CA PHE A 55 9.24 8.14 8.76
C PHE A 55 8.06 8.60 9.60
N LYS A 56 7.30 9.55 9.07
CA LYS A 56 6.06 10.04 9.66
C LYS A 56 4.92 9.90 8.67
N ILE A 57 3.77 9.47 9.17
CA ILE A 57 2.50 9.59 8.47
C ILE A 57 1.94 10.98 8.81
N GLU A 58 1.92 11.88 7.83
CA GLU A 58 1.42 13.26 7.99
C GLU A 58 -0.11 13.28 7.89
N ASP A 59 -0.68 12.55 6.93
CA ASP A 59 -2.12 12.36 6.79
C ASP A 59 -2.47 10.87 6.90
N SER A 60 -2.96 10.50 8.08
CA SER A 60 -3.36 9.12 8.39
C SER A 60 -4.59 8.65 7.60
N VAL A 61 -5.49 9.56 7.23
CA VAL A 61 -6.71 9.23 6.49
C VAL A 61 -6.33 8.90 5.05
N GLU A 62 -5.49 9.73 4.43
CA GLU A 62 -5.06 9.53 3.05
C GLU A 62 -4.22 8.26 2.87
N VAL A 63 -3.25 8.00 3.76
CA VAL A 63 -2.46 6.76 3.72
C VAL A 63 -3.36 5.52 3.87
N ALA A 64 -4.38 5.58 4.73
CA ALA A 64 -5.32 4.47 4.89
C ALA A 64 -6.21 4.28 3.66
N ARG A 65 -6.66 5.36 3.03
CA ARG A 65 -7.44 5.34 1.78
C ARG A 65 -6.65 4.71 0.65
N LEU A 66 -5.41 5.17 0.43
CA LEU A 66 -4.50 4.63 -0.59
C LEU A 66 -4.23 3.14 -0.36
N TRP A 67 -4.04 2.73 0.90
CA TRP A 67 -3.91 1.32 1.24
C TRP A 67 -5.18 0.50 0.96
N GLY A 68 -6.34 1.07 1.27
CA GLY A 68 -7.64 0.50 0.97
C GLY A 68 -7.82 0.25 -0.53
N ILE A 69 -7.48 1.24 -1.36
CA ILE A 69 -7.50 1.12 -2.83
C ILE A 69 -6.55 0.00 -3.28
N ARG A 70 -5.31 0.00 -2.78
CA ARG A 70 -4.30 -1.00 -3.17
C ARG A 70 -4.73 -2.44 -2.87
N LYS A 71 -5.51 -2.65 -1.81
CA LYS A 71 -5.96 -3.99 -1.36
C LYS A 71 -7.42 -4.30 -1.73
N ASN A 72 -8.09 -3.42 -2.46
CA ASN A 72 -9.53 -3.47 -2.70
C ASN A 72 -10.35 -3.66 -1.39
N ARG A 73 -10.04 -2.86 -0.37
CA ARG A 73 -10.68 -2.84 0.94
C ARG A 73 -11.27 -1.45 1.20
N PRO A 74 -12.49 -1.14 0.73
CA PRO A 74 -13.06 0.22 0.83
C PRO A 74 -13.30 0.67 2.28
N ALA A 75 -13.52 -0.27 3.21
CA ALA A 75 -13.68 0.02 4.64
C ALA A 75 -12.33 0.13 5.40
N MET A 76 -11.20 0.32 4.71
CA MET A 76 -9.91 0.54 5.34
C MET A 76 -9.88 1.91 6.03
N ASN A 77 -9.33 1.97 7.23
CA ASN A 77 -9.11 3.20 7.97
C ASN A 77 -7.80 3.11 8.75
N TYR A 78 -7.41 4.22 9.38
CA TYR A 78 -6.13 4.27 10.08
C TYR A 78 -6.08 3.36 11.32
N ASP A 79 -7.18 3.15 12.04
CA ASP A 79 -7.20 2.25 13.20
C ASP A 79 -6.84 0.81 12.81
N LYS A 80 -7.39 0.33 11.67
CA LYS A 80 -7.08 -0.97 11.10
C LYS A 80 -5.65 -1.03 10.57
N LEU A 81 -5.21 -0.02 9.82
CA LEU A 81 -3.85 0.05 9.29
C LEU A 81 -2.80 0.06 10.42
N SER A 82 -3.01 0.89 11.44
CA SER A 82 -2.12 1.01 12.58
C SER A 82 -2.08 -0.28 13.41
N ARG A 83 -3.15 -1.10 13.40
CA ARG A 83 -3.12 -2.44 14.02
C ARG A 83 -2.08 -3.34 13.38
N SER A 84 -1.95 -3.32 12.05
CA SER A 84 -0.91 -4.06 11.32
C SER A 84 0.48 -3.49 11.59
N ILE A 85 0.65 -2.17 11.69
CA ILE A 85 1.93 -1.56 12.11
C ILE A 85 2.36 -2.08 13.49
N ARG A 86 1.43 -2.13 14.46
CA ARG A 86 1.73 -2.68 15.80
C ARG A 86 2.11 -4.16 15.77
N GLN A 87 1.55 -4.95 14.85
CA GLN A 87 1.96 -6.35 14.68
C GLN A 87 3.40 -6.47 14.16
N TYR A 88 3.89 -5.49 13.40
CA TYR A 88 5.27 -5.48 12.92
C TYR A 88 6.33 -5.27 14.01
N TYR A 89 5.95 -4.76 15.18
CA TYR A 89 6.88 -4.58 16.30
C TYR A 89 7.45 -5.92 16.76
N LYS A 90 6.58 -6.93 16.95
CA LYS A 90 7.01 -8.28 17.34
C LYS A 90 7.77 -9.01 16.23
N LYS A 91 7.56 -8.61 14.97
CA LYS A 91 8.23 -9.21 13.81
C LYS A 91 9.56 -8.53 13.47
N GLY A 92 9.95 -7.48 14.19
CA GLY A 92 11.17 -6.73 13.91
C GLY A 92 11.18 -6.07 12.52
N ILE A 93 10.03 -5.66 11.99
CA ILE A 93 9.95 -4.99 10.67
C ILE A 93 9.87 -3.47 10.83
N ILE A 94 9.04 -3.02 11.76
CA ILE A 94 8.90 -1.62 12.18
C ILE A 94 9.00 -1.61 13.70
N ARG A 95 9.52 -0.53 14.27
CA ARG A 95 9.52 -0.27 15.71
C ARG A 95 9.04 1.16 16.01
N LYS A 96 8.78 1.42 17.29
CA LYS A 96 8.68 2.80 17.78
C LYS A 96 10.07 3.44 17.75
N THR A 97 10.11 4.74 17.52
CA THR A 97 11.31 5.56 17.76
C THR A 97 11.65 5.58 19.24
N GLU A 98 12.91 5.91 19.58
CA GLU A 98 13.39 6.05 20.97
C GLU A 98 12.51 7.01 21.76
N ILE A 99 12.23 8.17 21.18
CA ILE A 99 11.23 9.10 21.69
C ILE A 99 9.91 8.80 20.97
N SER A 100 8.90 8.35 21.72
CA SER A 100 7.57 8.08 21.17
C SER A 100 6.94 9.37 20.67
N GLN A 101 6.65 9.45 19.37
CA GLN A 101 5.97 10.58 18.75
C GLN A 101 4.76 10.09 17.95
N ARG A 102 3.71 10.91 17.94
CA ARG A 102 2.45 10.58 17.25
C ARG A 102 2.73 10.40 15.74
N LEU A 103 2.31 9.25 15.20
CA LEU A 103 2.44 8.88 13.79
C LEU A 103 3.87 8.76 13.26
N VAL A 104 4.87 8.71 14.15
CA VAL A 104 6.28 8.52 13.79
C VAL A 104 6.69 7.08 14.05
N TYR A 105 7.34 6.48 13.06
CA TYR A 105 7.74 5.07 13.06
C TYR A 105 9.15 4.92 12.50
N GLN A 106 9.78 3.79 12.80
CA GLN A 106 11.10 3.46 12.28
C GLN A 106 11.10 2.08 11.66
N PHE A 107 11.51 1.94 10.41
CA PHE A 107 11.82 0.62 9.85
C PHE A 107 13.05 0.04 10.53
N VAL A 108 13.00 -1.24 10.85
CA VAL A 108 14.17 -1.97 11.34
C VAL A 108 15.01 -2.36 10.12
N LYS A 109 16.28 -1.97 10.10
CA LYS A 109 17.23 -2.46 9.10
C LYS A 109 17.53 -3.93 9.43
N PRO A 110 17.61 -4.82 8.42
CA PRO A 110 18.24 -6.12 8.63
C PRO A 110 19.64 -5.88 9.22
N VAL A 111 19.97 -6.64 10.27
CA VAL A 111 21.34 -6.69 10.81
C VAL A 111 22.22 -7.40 9.79
#